data_AF-A0A832LT54-F1
#
_entry.id   AF-A0A832LT54-F1
#
_cell.length_a   1.000
_cell.length_b   1.000
_cell.length_c   1.000
_cell.angle_alpha   90.00
_cell.angle_beta   90.00
_cell.angle_gamma   90.00
#
_symmetry.space_group_name_H-M   'P 1'
#
loop_
_entity.id
_entity.type
_entity.pdbx_description
1 polymer ?
#
loop_
_entity_poly.entity_id
_entity_poly.type
_entity_poly.pdbx_seq_one_letter_code
_entity_poly.pdbx_strand_id
1 'polypeptide(L)'
;MHIEAAIALNLATAWFLTGLIWFVQVVHYPLFAAVGEDRFRDYHAAHTFRTTLVVIVPMMLDLAGAVWLAIDTPQGIAPWVAWMGLALSGLAWLSTAALQVPQHNRLA
;
A
#
# COMPACT_ATOMS: atom_id res chain seq x y z
N MET A 1 -19.00 -6.82 17.48
CA MET A 1 -19.11 -7.27 16.08
C MET A 1 -18.48 -6.30 15.09
N HIS A 2 -18.78 -5.00 15.09
CA HIS A 2 -18.21 -4.06 14.11
C HIS A 2 -16.70 -3.81 14.26
N ILE A 3 -16.17 -3.76 15.49
CA ILE A 3 -14.76 -3.45 15.73
C ILE A 3 -13.79 -4.61 15.39
N GLU A 4 -14.21 -5.85 15.61
CA GLU A 4 -13.42 -7.04 15.25
C GLU A 4 -13.27 -7.16 13.73
N ALA A 5 -14.34 -6.82 12.99
CA ALA A 5 -14.29 -6.75 11.54
C ALA A 5 -13.32 -5.65 11.06
N ALA A 6 -13.26 -4.50 11.74
CA ALA A 6 -12.32 -3.43 11.42
C ALA A 6 -10.86 -3.87 11.64
N ILE A 7 -10.58 -4.57 12.76
CA ILE A 7 -9.24 -5.14 13.02
C ILE A 7 -8.88 -6.16 11.95
N ALA A 8 -9.76 -7.11 11.65
CA ALA A 8 -9.51 -8.15 10.65
C ALA A 8 -9.30 -7.56 9.25
N LEU A 9 -10.10 -6.56 8.87
CA LEU A 9 -9.96 -5.85 7.61
C LEU A 9 -8.62 -5.14 7.52
N ASN A 10 -8.27 -4.32 8.52
CA ASN A 10 -7.00 -3.57 8.52
C ASN A 10 -5.78 -4.52 8.52
N LEU A 11 -5.83 -5.60 9.30
CA LEU A 11 -4.76 -6.61 9.29
C LEU A 11 -4.64 -7.29 7.91
N ALA A 12 -5.77 -7.67 7.31
CA ALA A 12 -5.78 -8.33 6.01
C ALA A 12 -5.25 -7.41 4.90
N THR A 13 -5.66 -6.14 4.89
CA THR A 13 -5.20 -5.17 3.90
C THR A 13 -3.72 -4.86 4.07
N ALA A 14 -3.24 -4.66 5.30
CA ALA A 14 -1.83 -4.41 5.57
C ALA A 14 -0.93 -5.57 5.13
N TRP A 15 -1.31 -6.82 5.45
CA TRP A 15 -0.57 -8.00 5.01
C TRP A 15 -0.61 -8.21 3.51
N PHE A 16 -1.78 -8.01 2.89
CA PHE A 16 -1.91 -8.09 1.43
C PHE A 16 -1.00 -7.07 0.74
N LEU A 17 -1.04 -5.80 1.15
CA LEU A 17 -0.22 -4.73 0.59
C LEU A 17 1.27 -5.00 0.81
N THR A 18 1.66 -5.48 1.99
CA THR A 18 3.05 -5.86 2.29
C THR A 18 3.54 -6.94 1.33
N GLY A 19 2.78 -8.03 1.18
CA GLY A 19 3.12 -9.12 0.27
C GLY A 19 3.15 -8.66 -1.20
N LEU A 20 2.19 -7.82 -1.60
CA LEU A 20 2.14 -7.25 -2.95
C LEU A 20 3.36 -6.36 -3.24
N ILE A 21 3.74 -5.49 -2.31
CA ILE A 21 4.92 -4.63 -2.44
C ILE A 21 6.19 -5.48 -2.54
N TRP A 22 6.36 -6.49 -1.69
CA TRP A 22 7.50 -7.40 -1.80
C TRP A 22 7.53 -8.16 -3.11
N PHE A 23 6.39 -8.65 -3.58
CA PHE A 23 6.30 -9.32 -4.88
C PHE A 23 6.75 -8.39 -6.01
N VAL A 24 6.27 -7.14 -6.02
CA VAL A 24 6.70 -6.13 -7.00
C VAL A 24 8.21 -5.84 -6.87
N GLN A 25 8.71 -5.60 -5.66
CA GLN A 25 10.10 -5.23 -5.43
C GLN A 25 11.10 -6.35 -5.72
N VAL A 26 10.76 -7.59 -5.35
CA VAL A 26 11.65 -8.76 -5.48
C VAL A 26 11.56 -9.38 -6.86
N VAL A 27 10.39 -9.33 -7.51
CA VAL A 27 10.16 -10.01 -8.79
C VAL A 27 10.12 -9.00 -9.94
N HIS A 28 9.21 -8.02 -9.90
CA HIS A 28 8.99 -7.15 -11.05
C HIS A 28 10.12 -6.16 -11.29
N TYR A 29 10.58 -5.44 -10.26
CA TYR A 29 11.62 -4.42 -10.43
C TYR A 29 12.94 -4.99 -10.99
N PRO A 30 13.44 -6.16 -10.57
CA PRO A 30 14.60 -6.78 -11.20
C PRO A 30 14.35 -7.20 -12.65
N LEU A 31 13.16 -7.71 -12.96
CA LEU A 31 12.80 -8.15 -14.31
C LEU A 31 12.67 -6.99 -15.31
N PHE A 32 12.52 -5.75 -14.84
CA PHE A 32 12.54 -4.58 -15.72
C PHE A 32 13.82 -4.46 -16.54
N ALA A 33 14.95 -4.92 -16.00
CA ALA A 33 16.23 -4.94 -16.71
C ALA A 33 16.24 -5.86 -17.93
N ALA A 34 15.28 -6.80 -18.04
CA ALA A 34 15.19 -7.76 -19.13
C ALA A 34 14.29 -7.29 -20.31
N VAL A 35 13.60 -6.14 -20.19
CA VAL A 35 12.61 -5.68 -21.20
C VAL A 35 13.26 -5.03 -22.43
N GLY A 36 14.47 -4.46 -22.29
CA GLY A 36 15.13 -3.66 -23.32
C GLY A 36 14.67 -2.20 -23.32
N GLU A 37 15.56 -1.26 -23.65
CA GLU A 37 15.29 0.18 -23.59
C GLU A 37 14.18 0.63 -24.57
N ASP A 38 14.06 -0.04 -25.71
CA ASP A 38 13.09 0.25 -26.77
C ASP A 38 11.63 0.01 -26.35
N ARG A 39 11.39 -0.91 -25.42
CA ARG A 39 10.04 -1.28 -24.94
C ARG A 39 9.79 -0.92 -23.48
N PHE A 40 10.82 -0.50 -22.75
CA PHE A 40 10.72 -0.24 -21.31
C PHE A 40 9.63 0.78 -20.98
N ARG A 41 9.52 1.86 -21.75
CA ARG A 41 8.53 2.93 -21.52
C ARG A 41 7.09 2.41 -21.54
N ASP A 42 6.70 1.75 -22.62
CA ASP A 42 5.36 1.21 -22.79
C ASP A 42 5.06 0.11 -21.77
N TYR A 43 6.04 -0.75 -21.51
CA TYR A 43 5.95 -1.78 -20.49
C TYR A 43 5.74 -1.17 -19.09
N HIS A 44 6.55 -0.17 -18.72
CA HIS A 44 6.51 0.47 -17.41
C HIS A 44 5.19 1.22 -17.21
N ALA A 45 4.73 2.00 -18.18
CA ALA A 45 3.43 2.67 -18.12
C ALA A 45 2.28 1.66 -17.90
N ALA A 46 2.31 0.55 -18.63
CA ALA A 46 1.30 -0.49 -18.53
C ALA A 46 1.43 -1.31 -17.22
N HIS A 47 2.63 -1.48 -16.67
CA HIS A 47 2.87 -2.04 -15.35
C HIS A 47 2.31 -1.13 -14.25
N THR A 48 2.70 0.15 -14.24
CA THR A 48 2.25 1.13 -13.24
C THR A 48 0.73 1.23 -13.20
N PHE A 49 0.08 1.37 -14.37
CA PHE A 49 -1.39 1.44 -14.44
C PHE A 49 -2.06 0.20 -13.83
N ARG A 50 -1.59 -1.01 -14.19
CA ARG A 50 -2.17 -2.26 -13.67
C ARG A 50 -1.90 -2.44 -12.18
N THR A 51 -0.73 -2.06 -11.69
CA THR A 51 -0.41 -2.06 -10.26
C THR A 51 -1.35 -1.12 -9.50
N THR A 52 -1.64 0.07 -10.01
CA THR A 52 -2.59 1.00 -9.38
C THR A 52 -3.98 0.38 -9.21
N LEU A 53 -4.48 -0.35 -10.22
CA LEU A 53 -5.80 -1.01 -10.13
C LEU A 53 -5.87 -2.03 -8.99
N VAL A 54 -4.76 -2.74 -8.71
CA VAL A 54 -4.70 -3.76 -7.65
C VAL A 54 -4.48 -3.12 -6.28
N VAL A 55 -3.66 -2.06 -6.20
CA VAL A 55 -3.27 -1.44 -4.92
C VAL A 55 -4.35 -0.52 -4.36
N ILE A 56 -5.07 0.23 -5.20
CA ILE A 56 -5.86 1.38 -4.72
C ILE A 56 -6.96 0.97 -3.72
N VAL A 57 -7.69 -0.11 -3.98
CA VAL A 57 -8.77 -0.57 -3.10
C VAL A 57 -8.24 -1.00 -1.73
N PRO A 58 -7.30 -1.96 -1.63
CA PRO A 58 -6.76 -2.36 -0.33
C PRO A 58 -6.05 -1.21 0.39
N MET A 59 -5.38 -0.31 -0.34
CA MET A 59 -4.72 0.86 0.27
C MET A 59 -5.72 1.84 0.91
N MET A 60 -6.87 2.06 0.27
CA MET A 60 -7.94 2.90 0.85
C MET A 60 -8.63 2.22 2.03
N LEU A 61 -8.87 0.90 1.95
CA LEU A 61 -9.46 0.12 3.05
C LEU A 61 -8.52 0.07 4.26
N ASP A 62 -7.22 -0.05 4.04
CA ASP A 62 -6.20 -0.05 5.08
C ASP A 62 -6.22 1.27 5.87
N LEU A 63 -6.13 2.40 5.16
CA LEU A 63 -6.14 3.72 5.77
C LEU A 63 -7.47 4.01 6.48
N ALA A 64 -8.61 3.66 5.87
CA ALA A 64 -9.92 3.83 6.48
C ALA A 64 -10.07 2.99 7.76
N GLY A 65 -9.59 1.74 7.74
CA GLY A 65 -9.54 0.87 8.91
C GLY A 65 -8.67 1.45 10.03
N ALA A 66 -7.48 1.96 9.70
CA ALA A 66 -6.58 2.59 10.67
C ALA A 66 -7.19 3.85 11.30
N VAL A 67 -7.89 4.68 10.50
CA VAL A 67 -8.62 5.86 11.01
C VAL A 67 -9.75 5.44 11.96
N TRP A 68 -10.54 4.43 11.59
CA TRP A 68 -11.63 3.97 12.44
C TRP A 68 -11.10 3.44 13.78
N LEU A 69 -10.07 2.58 13.77
CA LEU A 69 -9.47 2.03 14.99
C LEU A 69 -8.84 3.10 15.89
N ALA A 70 -8.33 4.20 15.32
CA ALA A 70 -7.82 5.32 16.10
C ALA A 70 -8.93 6.15 16.79
N ILE A 71 -10.09 6.30 16.14
CA ILE A 71 -11.25 7.04 16.68
C ILE A 71 -12.00 6.20 17.73
N ASP A 72 -12.21 4.92 17.45
CA ASP A 72 -12.95 3.98 18.30
C ASP A 72 -12.02 2.84 18.74
N THR A 73 -11.06 3.16 19.63
CA THR A 73 -10.05 2.20 20.06
C THR A 73 -10.70 1.00 20.78
N PRO A 74 -10.41 -0.25 20.34
CA PRO A 74 -10.96 -1.45 20.96
C PRO A 74 -10.59 -1.57 22.45
N GLN A 75 -11.52 -2.09 23.26
CA GLN A 75 -11.24 -2.41 24.66
C GLN A 75 -10.08 -3.41 24.77
N GLY A 76 -9.10 -3.12 25.63
CA GLY A 76 -7.89 -3.94 25.80
C GLY A 76 -6.72 -3.54 24.90
N ILE A 77 -6.93 -2.65 23.91
CA ILE A 77 -5.84 -2.02 23.14
C ILE A 77 -5.53 -0.66 23.76
N ALA A 78 -4.25 -0.38 24.01
CA ALA A 78 -3.84 0.94 24.48
C ALA A 78 -4.03 1.98 23.35
N PRO A 79 -4.63 3.16 23.60
CA PRO A 79 -4.92 4.15 22.56
C PRO A 79 -3.72 4.53 21.69
N TRP A 80 -2.53 4.62 22.28
CA TRP A 80 -1.31 4.94 21.54
C TRP A 80 -0.98 3.91 20.45
N VAL A 81 -1.37 2.64 20.60
CA VAL A 81 -1.16 1.58 19.61
C VAL A 81 -2.01 1.84 18.37
N ALA A 82 -3.27 2.22 18.55
CA ALA A 82 -4.16 2.56 17.44
C ALA A 82 -3.67 3.80 16.67
N TRP A 83 -3.23 4.84 17.41
CA TRP A 83 -2.60 6.01 16.82
C TRP A 83 -1.28 5.70 16.10
N MET A 84 -0.47 4.78 16.63
CA MET A 84 0.74 4.30 15.96
C MET A 84 0.41 3.61 14.64
N GLY A 85 -0.61 2.74 14.61
CA GLY A 85 -1.08 2.08 13.38
C GLY A 85 -1.51 3.08 12.32
N LEU A 86 -2.28 4.11 12.71
CA LEU A 86 -2.65 5.21 11.83
C LEU A 86 -1.43 6.00 11.33
N ALA A 87 -0.47 6.32 12.21
CA ALA A 87 0.73 7.04 11.83
C ALA A 87 1.57 6.25 10.80
N LEU A 88 1.72 4.93 10.99
CA LEU A 88 2.43 4.06 10.05
C LEU A 88 1.71 3.93 8.71
N SER A 89 0.39 3.74 8.71
CA SER A 89 -0.43 3.67 7.50
C SER A 89 -0.37 4.99 6.73
N GLY A 90 -0.48 6.12 7.43
CA GLY A 90 -0.33 7.46 6.87
C GLY A 90 1.07 7.71 6.31
N LEU A 91 2.13 7.26 6.99
CA LEU A 91 3.50 7.35 6.50
C LEU A 91 3.69 6.54 5.22
N ALA A 92 3.14 5.32 5.13
CA ALA A 92 3.20 4.50 3.93
C ALA A 92 2.47 5.17 2.76
N TRP A 93 1.29 5.75 3.01
CA TRP A 93 0.52 6.49 2.01
C TRP A 93 1.28 7.73 1.52
N LEU A 94 1.80 8.54 2.44
CA LEU A 94 2.58 9.74 2.13
C LEU A 94 3.87 9.40 1.39
N SER A 95 4.55 8.33 1.79
CA SER A 95 5.70 7.79 1.06
C SER A 95 5.29 7.51 -0.38
N THR A 96 4.23 6.71 -0.59
CA THR A 96 3.72 6.35 -1.93
C THR A 96 3.48 7.59 -2.80
N ALA A 97 2.79 8.59 -2.27
CA ALA A 97 2.46 9.81 -2.99
C ALA A 97 3.68 10.70 -3.27
N ALA A 98 4.62 10.81 -2.32
CA ALA A 98 5.73 11.76 -2.39
C ALA A 98 7.02 11.17 -2.98
N LEU A 99 7.20 9.85 -2.96
CA LEU A 99 8.44 9.17 -3.37
C LEU A 99 8.18 8.22 -4.55
N GLN A 100 7.29 7.24 -4.40
CA GLN A 100 7.08 6.20 -5.40
C GLN A 100 6.36 6.74 -6.64
N VAL A 101 5.29 7.53 -6.49
CA VAL A 101 4.57 8.11 -7.63
C VAL A 101 5.48 9.01 -8.48
N PRO A 102 6.26 9.96 -7.92
CA PRO A 102 7.20 10.75 -8.70
C PRO A 102 8.28 9.90 -9.39
N GLN A 103 8.78 8.85 -8.74
CA GLN A 103 9.75 7.94 -9.36
C GLN A 103 9.15 7.20 -10.56
N HIS A 104 7.93 6.69 -10.46
CA HIS A 104 7.26 6.06 -11.60
C HIS A 104 7.00 7.05 -12.74
N ASN A 105 6.64 8.29 -12.44
CA ASN A 105 6.44 9.33 -13.46
C ASN A 105 7.75 9.70 -14.18
N ARG A 106 8.90 9.57 -13.53
CA ARG A 106 10.22 9.79 -14.16
C ARG A 106 10.64 8.65 -15.10
N LEU A 107 10.09 7.46 -14.90
CA LEU A 107 10.38 6.25 -15.70
C LEU A 107 9.36 6.02 -16.82
N ALA A 108 8.29 6.82 -16.89
CA ALA A 108 7.18 6.71 -17.83
C ALA A 108 7.36 7.53 -19.12
#